data_AF-A0A563EXM4-F1
#
_entry.id   AF-A0A563EXM4-F1
#
_cell.length_a   1.000
_cell.length_b   1.000
_cell.length_c   1.000
_cell.angle_alpha   90.00
_cell.angle_beta   90.00
_cell.angle_gamma   90.00
#
_symmetry.space_group_name_H-M   'P 1'
#
loop_
_entity.id
_entity.type
_entity.pdbx_description
1 polymer ?
#
loop_
_entity_poly.entity_id
_entity_poly.type
_entity_poly.pdbx_seq_one_letter_code
_entity_poly.pdbx_strand_id
1 'polypeptide(L)'
;MTEVDQSRFAALAGFTIPVALMVLTIVAFTGDYLDVLGWQGGEYGYAFLWIAIGSVVLGVVTKAAAPAPWRSAGSGMVLAGTIGVVLTIAAVMLFMWAFAHSSWTF
;
A
#
# COMPACT_ATOMS: atom_id res chain seq x y z
N MET A 1 -5.08 -28.66 10.89
CA MET A 1 -5.13 -27.20 10.75
C MET A 1 -6.58 -26.79 10.93
N THR A 2 -6.89 -25.93 11.90
CA THR A 2 -8.27 -25.55 12.22
C THR A 2 -8.75 -24.44 11.29
N GLU A 3 -10.07 -24.25 11.17
CA GLU A 3 -10.68 -23.15 10.38
C GLU A 3 -10.22 -21.77 10.87
N VAL A 4 -9.96 -21.64 12.18
CA VAL A 4 -9.38 -20.45 12.80
C VAL A 4 -7.94 -20.23 12.32
N ASP A 5 -7.13 -21.27 12.18
CA ASP A 5 -5.77 -21.12 11.64
C ASP A 5 -5.82 -20.65 10.18
N GLN A 6 -6.67 -21.25 9.36
CA GLN A 6 -6.80 -20.87 7.95
C GLN A 6 -7.28 -19.42 7.77
N SER A 7 -8.21 -18.95 8.60
CA SER A 7 -8.63 -17.54 8.57
C SER A 7 -7.51 -16.58 9.03
N ARG A 8 -6.70 -16.96 10.01
CA ARG A 8 -5.53 -16.15 10.40
C ARG A 8 -4.50 -16.05 9.29
N PHE A 9 -4.19 -17.16 8.62
CA PHE A 9 -3.27 -17.17 7.49
C PHE A 9 -3.80 -16.37 6.31
N ALA A 10 -5.10 -16.49 6.00
CA ALA A 10 -5.72 -15.68 4.95
C ALA A 10 -5.67 -14.18 5.28
N ALA A 11 -5.99 -13.78 6.52
CA ALA A 11 -5.84 -12.40 6.97
C ALA A 11 -4.41 -11.88 6.85
N LEU A 12 -3.43 -12.70 7.28
CA LEU A 12 -2.03 -12.35 7.19
C LEU A 12 -1.60 -12.17 5.72
N ALA A 13 -1.94 -13.12 4.85
CA ALA A 13 -1.64 -13.03 3.42
C ALA A 13 -2.24 -11.78 2.77
N GLY A 14 -3.51 -11.49 3.09
CA GLY A 14 -4.19 -10.29 2.63
C GLY A 14 -3.54 -8.99 3.11
N PHE A 15 -2.88 -9.00 4.26
CA PHE A 15 -2.11 -7.86 4.75
C PHE A 15 -0.71 -7.79 4.11
N THR A 16 0.02 -8.90 4.09
CA THR A 16 1.43 -8.94 3.68
C THR A 16 1.62 -8.69 2.19
N ILE A 17 0.68 -9.12 1.34
CA ILE A 17 0.81 -8.94 -0.12
C ILE A 17 0.81 -7.44 -0.50
N PRO A 18 -0.20 -6.63 -0.10
CA PRO A 18 -0.17 -5.19 -0.28
C PRO A 18 1.07 -4.51 0.28
N VAL A 19 1.47 -4.86 1.51
CA VAL A 19 2.63 -4.26 2.17
C VAL A 19 3.90 -4.58 1.39
N ALA A 20 4.08 -5.82 0.95
CA ALA A 20 5.23 -6.22 0.14
C ALA A 20 5.28 -5.44 -1.18
N LEU A 21 4.14 -5.27 -1.86
CA LEU A 21 4.07 -4.46 -3.08
C LEU A 21 4.47 -3.01 -2.84
N MET A 22 3.93 -2.38 -1.79
CA MET A 22 4.29 -1.02 -1.39
C MET A 22 5.79 -0.88 -1.08
N VAL A 23 6.35 -1.82 -0.32
CA VAL A 23 7.78 -1.83 0.03
C VAL A 23 8.64 -2.02 -1.23
N LEU A 24 8.25 -2.92 -2.13
CA LEU A 24 8.94 -3.11 -3.40
C LEU A 24 8.90 -1.85 -4.27
N THR A 25 7.80 -1.10 -4.27
CA THR A 25 7.73 0.21 -4.96
C THR A 25 8.72 1.21 -4.37
N ILE A 26 8.83 1.28 -3.04
CA ILE A 26 9.82 2.14 -2.37
C ILE A 26 11.25 1.71 -2.73
N VAL A 27 11.53 0.41 -2.66
CA VAL A 27 12.85 -0.15 -2.99
C VAL A 27 13.21 0.15 -4.45
N ALA A 28 12.26 -0.01 -5.37
CA ALA A 28 12.45 0.30 -6.79
C ALA A 28 12.73 1.78 -7.03
N PHE A 29 12.04 2.67 -6.31
CA PHE A 29 12.32 4.12 -6.34
C PHE A 29 13.72 4.44 -5.81
N THR A 30 14.10 3.89 -4.66
CA THR A 30 15.41 4.20 -4.05
C THR A 30 16.61 3.63 -4.80
N GLY A 31 16.40 2.59 -5.61
CA GLY A 31 17.43 1.93 -6.40
C GLY A 31 17.39 2.27 -7.89
N ASP A 32 16.49 3.17 -8.31
CA ASP A 32 16.25 3.52 -9.72
C ASP A 32 16.04 2.29 -10.63
N TYR A 33 15.48 1.20 -10.09
CA TYR A 33 15.45 -0.09 -10.78
C TYR A 33 14.56 -0.12 -12.03
N LEU A 34 13.60 0.81 -12.13
CA LEU A 34 12.72 0.91 -13.29
C LEU A 34 13.11 2.06 -14.23
N ASP A 35 14.23 2.75 -13.99
CA ASP A 35 14.76 3.79 -14.89
C ASP A 35 15.06 3.22 -16.30
N VAL A 36 15.50 1.96 -16.37
CA VAL A 36 15.66 1.22 -17.64
C VAL A 36 14.36 1.05 -18.42
N LEU A 37 13.20 1.16 -17.76
CA LEU A 37 11.87 1.15 -18.36
C LEU A 37 11.32 2.56 -18.57
N GLY A 38 12.13 3.60 -18.32
CA GLY A 38 11.78 5.01 -18.46
C GLY A 38 11.03 5.59 -17.26
N TRP A 39 11.04 4.91 -16.11
CA TRP A 39 10.26 5.38 -14.96
C TRP A 39 10.86 6.63 -14.31
N GLN A 40 10.00 7.61 -14.03
CA GLN A 40 10.33 8.84 -13.31
C GLN A 40 9.82 8.80 -11.86
N GLY A 41 10.42 9.59 -10.98
CA GLY A 41 10.11 9.63 -9.54
C GLY A 41 8.62 9.75 -9.22
N GLY A 42 7.87 10.53 -9.99
CA GLY A 42 6.41 10.70 -9.80
C GLY A 42 5.61 9.40 -10.02
N GLU A 43 6.04 8.54 -10.94
CA GLU A 43 5.33 7.30 -11.29
C GLU A 43 5.39 6.27 -10.16
N TYR A 44 6.49 6.21 -9.41
CA TYR A 44 6.59 5.41 -8.19
C TYR A 44 5.60 5.88 -7.12
N GLY A 45 5.43 7.20 -6.96
CA GLY A 45 4.44 7.78 -6.05
C GLY A 45 3.00 7.42 -6.44
N TYR A 46 2.67 7.52 -7.74
CA TYR A 46 1.36 7.08 -8.24
C TYR A 46 1.15 5.58 -8.06
N ALA A 47 2.15 4.75 -8.34
CA ALA A 47 2.07 3.31 -8.16
C ALA A 47 1.82 2.94 -6.69
N PHE A 48 2.54 3.56 -5.75
CA PHE A 48 2.33 3.37 -4.32
C PHE A 48 0.89 3.71 -3.91
N LEU A 49 0.38 4.86 -4.35
CA LEU A 49 -0.98 5.31 -4.05
C LEU A 49 -2.03 4.35 -4.63
N TRP A 50 -1.85 3.91 -5.88
CA TRP A 50 -2.76 2.96 -6.52
C TRP A 50 -2.75 1.58 -5.84
N ILE A 51 -1.59 1.12 -5.38
CA ILE A 51 -1.51 -0.11 -4.56
C ILE A 51 -2.29 0.08 -3.26
N ALA A 52 -2.16 1.23 -2.59
CA ALA A 52 -2.87 1.49 -1.34
C ALA A 52 -4.39 1.55 -1.51
N ILE A 53 -4.87 2.36 -2.46
CA ILE A 53 -6.31 2.47 -2.76
C ILE A 53 -6.85 1.14 -3.29
N GLY A 54 -6.14 0.50 -4.23
CA GLY A 54 -6.51 -0.79 -4.79
C GLY A 54 -6.63 -1.87 -3.72
N SER A 55 -5.75 -1.86 -2.71
CA SER A 55 -5.83 -2.80 -1.58
C SER A 55 -7.06 -2.58 -0.71
N VAL A 56 -7.47 -1.32 -0.48
CA VAL A 56 -8.73 -1.03 0.23
C VAL A 56 -9.93 -1.53 -0.57
N VAL A 57 -10.01 -1.17 -1.85
CA VAL A 57 -11.15 -1.53 -2.71
C VAL A 57 -11.26 -3.05 -2.85
N LEU A 58 -10.17 -3.72 -3.23
CA LEU A 58 -10.13 -5.17 -3.36
C LEU A 58 -10.35 -5.86 -2.02
N GLY A 59 -9.86 -5.28 -0.92
CA GLY A 59 -10.10 -5.81 0.42
C GLY A 59 -11.58 -5.79 0.80
N VAL A 60 -12.28 -4.69 0.53
CA VAL A 60 -13.74 -4.57 0.75
C VAL A 60 -14.51 -5.57 -0.10
N VAL A 61 -14.17 -5.68 -1.39
CA VAL A 61 -14.81 -6.64 -2.31
C VAL A 61 -14.57 -8.08 -1.85
N THR A 62 -13.34 -8.42 -1.48
CA THR A 62 -12.98 -9.76 -0.98
C THR A 62 -13.74 -10.06 0.32
N LYS A 63 -13.86 -9.09 1.23
CA LYS A 63 -14.62 -9.26 2.47
C LYS A 63 -16.12 -9.46 2.21
N ALA A 64 -16.68 -8.85 1.17
CA ALA A 64 -18.10 -8.98 0.83
C ALA A 64 -18.42 -10.28 0.08
N ALA A 65 -17.57 -10.68 -0.87
CA ALA A 65 -17.88 -11.72 -1.83
C ALA A 65 -17.18 -13.07 -1.57
N ALA A 66 -16.05 -13.09 -0.86
CA ALA A 66 -15.28 -14.32 -0.69
C ALA A 66 -15.95 -15.29 0.31
N PRO A 67 -15.88 -16.61 0.05
CA PRO A 67 -16.26 -17.62 1.03
C PRO A 67 -15.30 -17.62 2.23
N ALA A 68 -15.76 -18.16 3.36
CA ALA A 68 -14.84 -18.50 4.45
C ALA A 68 -13.83 -19.56 3.96
N PRO A 69 -12.54 -19.49 4.34
CA PRO A 69 -11.91 -18.54 5.27
C PRO A 69 -11.39 -17.24 4.63
N TRP A 70 -11.38 -17.15 3.29
CA TRP A 70 -10.78 -16.06 2.51
C TRP A 70 -11.37 -14.67 2.75
N ARG A 71 -12.58 -14.60 3.30
CA ARG A 71 -13.18 -13.35 3.77
C ARG A 71 -12.26 -12.55 4.70
N SER A 72 -11.47 -13.23 5.51
CA SER A 72 -10.50 -12.63 6.44
C SER A 72 -9.31 -11.98 5.73
N ALA A 73 -8.91 -12.47 4.55
CA ALA A 73 -7.89 -11.82 3.71
C ALA A 73 -8.31 -10.41 3.32
N GLY A 74 -9.59 -10.21 3.03
CA GLY A 74 -10.15 -8.88 2.74
C GLY A 74 -9.90 -7.88 3.87
N SER A 75 -10.05 -8.30 5.13
CA SER A 75 -9.74 -7.43 6.29
C SER A 75 -8.25 -7.07 6.37
N GLY A 76 -7.35 -8.01 6.06
CA GLY A 76 -5.91 -7.73 5.98
C GLY A 76 -5.57 -6.73 4.90
N MET A 77 -6.19 -6.87 3.72
CA MET A 77 -6.00 -5.95 2.59
C MET A 77 -6.50 -4.54 2.90
N VAL A 78 -7.68 -4.43 3.52
CA VAL A 78 -8.23 -3.12 3.96
C VAL A 78 -7.27 -2.46 4.94
N LEU A 79 -6.79 -3.19 5.95
CA LEU A 79 -5.87 -2.64 6.94
C LEU A 79 -4.58 -2.13 6.29
N ALA A 80 -3.94 -2.94 5.44
CA ALA A 80 -2.73 -2.55 4.74
C ALA A 80 -2.94 -1.33 3.83
N GLY A 81 -4.03 -1.34 3.05
CA GLY A 81 -4.39 -0.24 2.17
C GLY A 81 -4.65 1.07 2.92
N THR A 82 -5.40 1.02 4.04
CA THR A 82 -5.64 2.19 4.88
C THR A 82 -4.36 2.76 5.47
N ILE A 83 -3.45 1.91 5.96
CA ILE A 83 -2.13 2.35 6.45
C ILE A 83 -1.36 3.04 5.32
N GLY A 84 -1.32 2.45 4.12
CA GLY A 84 -0.64 3.05 2.96
C GLY A 84 -1.19 4.43 2.58
N VAL A 85 -2.53 4.59 2.58
CA VAL A 85 -3.17 5.89 2.32
C VAL A 85 -2.80 6.91 3.41
N VAL A 86 -2.90 6.53 4.69
CA VAL A 86 -2.57 7.42 5.81
C VAL A 86 -1.10 7.85 5.75
N LEU A 87 -0.18 6.92 5.47
CA LEU A 87 1.24 7.23 5.30
C LEU A 87 1.48 8.19 4.14
N THR A 88 0.77 8.02 3.03
CA THR A 88 0.86 8.93 1.88
C THR A 88 0.41 10.35 2.28
N ILE A 89 -0.74 10.46 2.95
CA ILE A 89 -1.25 11.75 3.43
C ILE A 89 -0.24 12.41 4.39
N ALA A 90 0.29 11.63 5.34
CA ALA A 90 1.28 12.12 6.29
C ALA A 90 2.57 12.60 5.60
N ALA A 91 3.05 11.85 4.60
CA ALA A 91 4.23 12.24 3.81
C ALA A 91 4.01 13.54 3.02
N VAL A 92 2.84 13.69 2.38
CA VAL A 92 2.48 14.93 1.68
C VAL A 92 2.40 16.11 2.65
N MET A 93 1.73 15.95 3.79
CA MET A 93 1.63 16.99 4.81
C MET A 93 3.01 17.40 5.34
N LEU A 94 3.88 16.43 5.62
CA LEU A 94 5.24 16.67 6.10
C LEU A 94 6.07 17.40 5.04
N PHE A 95 5.95 17.01 3.77
CA PHE A 95 6.59 17.70 2.65
C PHE A 95 6.11 19.15 2.55
N MET A 96 4.79 19.38 2.54
CA MET A 96 4.23 20.75 2.46
C MET A 96 4.66 21.61 3.64
N TRP A 97 4.67 21.02 4.85
CA TRP A 97 5.14 21.70 6.05
C TRP A 97 6.63 22.07 5.93
N ALA A 98 7.49 21.12 5.55
CA ALA A 98 8.92 21.34 5.38
C ALA A 98 9.19 22.41 4.30
N PHE A 99 8.47 22.34 3.18
CA PHE A 99 8.58 23.28 2.09
C PHE A 99 8.18 24.70 2.51
N ALA A 100 7.06 24.86 3.22
CA ALA A 100 6.59 26.15 3.72
C ALA A 100 7.56 26.82 4.71
N HIS A 101 8.40 26.03 5.39
CA HIS A 101 9.42 26.52 6.31
C HIS A 101 10.83 26.54 5.70
N SER A 102 10.97 26.12 4.44
CA SER A 102 12.25 26.15 3.75
C SER A 102 12.54 27.58 3.26
N SER A 103 13.79 28.05 3.42
CA SER A 103 14.23 29.36 2.94
C SER A 103 14.44 29.41 1.41
N TRP A 104 13.91 28.43 0.68
CA TRP A 104 14.07 28.32 -0.76
C TRP A 104 13.07 29.25 -1.44
N THR A 105 13.52 30.48 -1.72
CA THR A 105 12.83 31.40 -2.64
C THR A 105 13.25 31.05 -4.07
N PHE A 106 12.29 30.73 -4.93
CA PHE A 106 12.49 30.58 -6.38
C PHE A 106 12.74 31.93 -7.05
#